data_AF-A0A964NXM5-F1
#
_entry.id   AF-A0A964NXM5-F1
#
_cell.length_a   1.000
_cell.length_b   1.000
_cell.length_c   1.000
_cell.angle_alpha   90.00
_cell.angle_beta   90.00
_cell.angle_gamma   90.00
#
_symmetry.space_group_name_H-M   'P 1'
#
loop_
_entity.id
_entity.type
_entity.pdbx_description
1 polymer ?
#
loop_
_entity_poly.entity_id
_entity_poly.type
_entity_poly.pdbx_seq_one_letter_code
_entity_poly.pdbx_strand_id
1 'polypeptide(L)'
;MESTQQPHGQSSGEWATKHVLAKEVRAVFSLKSTDYITRLGGLAATLGGLMFVIKGGGIIITGIQPPVVFEIAPPFFAIGLIGLYAQVKERSKRLSKAGFFLAAVACIAWVAAIPYGLFSENGFSSSEEFASPQSLLILGGCLTTLCGLVLLGVASLRAGILPPRWRALPLAMGVLALPLMGLGGALEPLWERYFEIPIVVLGFAWIALGYLVWRSVGMKAQRPQLGT
;
A
#
# COMPACT_ATOMS: atom_id res chain seq x y z
N MET A 1 50.78 20.81 48.90
CA MET A 1 49.63 20.11 49.51
C MET A 1 48.39 20.52 48.74
N GLU A 2 48.05 19.78 47.69
CA GLU A 2 46.75 19.92 47.01
C GLU A 2 46.18 18.51 46.90
N SER A 3 45.13 18.25 47.66
CA SER A 3 44.46 16.96 47.73
C SER A 3 43.49 16.86 46.56
N THR A 4 43.83 16.04 45.56
CA THR A 4 42.95 15.73 44.44
C THR A 4 41.84 14.79 44.93
N GLN A 5 40.66 15.34 45.17
CA GLN A 5 39.46 14.55 45.47
C GLN A 5 39.03 13.78 44.21
N GLN A 6 39.12 12.45 44.25
CA GLN A 6 38.48 11.58 43.26
C GLN A 6 36.97 11.53 43.49
N PRO A 7 36.13 11.82 42.49
CA PRO A 7 34.69 11.72 42.65
C PRO A 7 34.25 10.26 42.74
N HIS A 8 33.53 9.97 43.83
CA HIS A 8 32.83 8.73 44.12
C HIS A 8 31.95 8.25 42.96
N GLY A 9 32.27 7.07 42.42
CA GLY A 9 31.44 5.86 42.51
C GLY A 9 29.95 5.88 42.11
N GLN A 10 29.44 6.88 41.38
CA GLN A 10 28.01 7.02 41.10
C GLN A 10 27.61 6.87 39.61
N SER A 11 28.48 6.38 38.73
CA SER A 11 28.25 6.55 37.27
C SER A 11 27.86 5.31 36.47
N SER A 12 27.96 4.08 36.99
CA SER A 12 27.75 2.87 36.16
C SER A 12 26.28 2.42 36.11
N GLY A 13 25.60 2.37 37.26
CA GLY A 13 24.21 1.91 37.34
C GLY A 13 23.19 2.88 36.73
N GLU A 14 23.36 4.19 36.95
CA GLU A 14 22.43 5.20 36.44
C GLU A 14 22.47 5.32 34.91
N TRP A 15 23.65 5.10 34.30
CA TRP A 15 23.81 5.05 32.85
C TRP A 15 23.09 3.85 32.23
N ALA A 16 23.22 2.66 32.84
CA ALA A 16 22.55 1.46 32.36
C ALA A 16 21.02 1.61 32.39
N THR A 17 20.46 2.16 33.46
CA THR A 17 19.01 2.37 33.61
C THR A 17 18.46 3.38 32.60
N LYS A 18 19.17 4.49 32.35
CA LYS A 18 18.78 5.49 31.33
C LYS A 18 18.75 4.89 29.93
N HIS A 19 19.70 4.03 29.59
CA HIS A 19 19.72 3.35 28.29
C HIS A 19 18.59 2.34 28.10
N VAL A 20 18.25 1.58 29.14
CA VAL A 20 17.13 0.63 29.10
C VAL A 20 15.81 1.38 28.93
N LEU A 21 15.56 2.41 29.73
CA LEU A 21 14.36 3.25 29.62
C LEU A 21 14.23 3.91 28.25
N ALA A 22 15.30 4.49 27.71
CA ALA A 22 15.27 5.10 26.38
C ALA A 22 14.96 4.09 25.26
N LYS A 23 15.46 2.85 25.40
CA LYS A 23 15.19 1.76 24.45
C LYS A 23 13.72 1.30 24.54
N GLU A 24 13.18 1.14 25.74
CA GLU A 24 11.79 0.75 25.97
C GLU A 24 10.81 1.82 25.48
N VAL A 25 11.05 3.09 25.83
CA VAL A 25 10.23 4.21 25.37
C VAL A 25 10.23 4.28 23.84
N ARG A 26 11.41 4.17 23.20
CA ARG A 26 11.51 4.14 21.73
C ARG A 26 10.77 2.95 21.12
N ALA A 27 10.81 1.79 21.76
CA ALA A 27 10.08 0.60 21.31
C ALA A 27 8.56 0.82 21.38
N VAL A 28 8.04 1.37 22.47
CA VAL A 28 6.61 1.67 22.64
C VAL A 28 6.12 2.68 21.60
N PHE A 29 6.85 3.77 21.36
CA PHE A 29 6.49 4.76 20.34
C PHE A 29 6.56 4.18 18.92
N SER A 30 7.57 3.35 18.63
CA SER A 30 7.72 2.67 17.33
C SER A 30 6.57 1.70 17.03
N LEU A 31 6.11 0.96 18.05
CA LEU A 31 4.97 0.04 17.93
C LEU A 31 3.67 0.82 17.62
N LYS A 32 3.38 1.88 18.39
CA LYS A 32 2.19 2.73 18.17
C LYS A 32 2.19 3.36 16.77
N SER A 33 3.34 3.85 16.31
CA SER A 33 3.46 4.44 14.96
C SER A 33 3.24 3.42 13.85
N THR A 34 3.79 2.20 14.01
CA THR A 34 3.64 1.14 13.00
C THR A 34 2.19 0.65 12.90
N ASP A 35 1.51 0.52 14.02
CA ASP A 35 0.09 0.15 14.07
C ASP A 35 -0.79 1.21 13.40
N TYR A 36 -0.50 2.48 13.65
CA TYR A 36 -1.22 3.59 13.02
C TYR A 36 -1.06 3.61 11.49
N ILE A 37 0.18 3.51 10.98
CA ILE A 37 0.45 3.46 9.53
C ILE A 37 -0.23 2.25 8.89
N THR A 38 -0.21 1.11 9.58
CA THR A 38 -0.87 -0.11 9.10
C THR A 38 -2.39 0.08 8.99
N ARG A 39 -3.02 0.70 9.99
CA ARG A 39 -4.45 1.05 9.94
C ARG A 39 -4.72 2.01 8.78
N LEU A 40 -4.04 3.14 8.72
CA LEU A 40 -4.27 4.11 7.64
C LEU A 40 -4.12 3.49 6.25
N GLY A 41 -3.09 2.67 6.03
CA GLY A 41 -2.93 1.97 4.76
C GLY A 41 -4.06 0.97 4.48
N GLY A 42 -4.48 0.19 5.48
CA GLY A 42 -5.62 -0.73 5.32
C GLY A 42 -6.93 -0.02 4.95
N LEU A 43 -7.22 1.12 5.58
CA LEU A 43 -8.39 1.94 5.26
C LEU A 43 -8.26 2.54 3.87
N ALA A 44 -7.08 3.07 3.53
CA ALA A 44 -6.84 3.64 2.23
C ALA A 44 -7.09 2.62 1.11
N ALA A 45 -6.47 1.44 1.19
CA ALA A 45 -6.71 0.35 0.25
C ALA A 45 -8.21 -0.01 0.12
N THR A 46 -8.93 -0.03 1.25
CA THR A 46 -10.37 -0.32 1.25
C THR A 46 -11.18 0.76 0.52
N LEU A 47 -10.89 2.04 0.78
CA LEU A 47 -11.55 3.17 0.14
C LEU A 47 -11.23 3.23 -1.35
N GLY A 48 -9.97 3.10 -1.74
CA GLY A 48 -9.58 3.03 -3.16
C GLY A 48 -10.26 1.87 -3.88
N GLY A 49 -10.37 0.71 -3.23
CA GLY A 49 -11.04 -0.46 -3.80
C GLY A 49 -12.54 -0.24 -3.97
N LEU A 50 -13.19 0.39 -2.99
CA LEU A 50 -14.60 0.79 -3.06
C LEU A 50 -14.85 1.78 -4.20
N MET A 51 -13.97 2.76 -4.39
CA MET A 51 -14.05 3.71 -5.49
C MET A 51 -13.96 3.01 -6.85
N PHE A 52 -13.07 2.02 -7.00
CA PHE A 52 -12.99 1.19 -8.22
C PHE A 52 -14.27 0.37 -8.47
N VAL A 53 -14.84 -0.24 -7.42
CA VAL A 53 -16.11 -0.99 -7.55
C VAL A 53 -17.26 -0.06 -7.95
N ILE A 54 -17.38 1.10 -7.31
CA ILE A 54 -18.42 2.09 -7.63
C ILE A 54 -18.26 2.58 -9.07
N LYS A 55 -17.03 2.88 -9.50
CA LYS A 55 -16.74 3.31 -10.87
C LYS A 55 -17.11 2.22 -11.87
N GLY A 56 -16.45 1.07 -11.80
CA GLY A 56 -16.62 0.02 -12.80
C GLY A 56 -18.05 -0.51 -12.82
N GLY A 57 -18.66 -0.70 -11.65
CA GLY A 57 -20.06 -1.10 -11.54
C GLY A 57 -21.02 -0.05 -12.10
N GLY A 58 -20.75 1.24 -11.83
CA GLY A 58 -21.51 2.36 -12.37
C GLY A 58 -21.48 2.40 -13.89
N ILE A 59 -20.31 2.22 -14.51
CA ILE A 59 -20.17 2.18 -15.98
C ILE A 59 -20.85 0.95 -16.57
N ILE A 60 -20.72 -0.23 -15.93
CA ILE A 60 -21.40 -1.45 -16.39
C ILE A 60 -22.92 -1.25 -16.43
N ILE A 61 -23.49 -0.67 -15.37
CA ILE A 61 -24.94 -0.48 -15.23
C ILE A 61 -25.44 0.66 -16.13
N THR A 62 -24.83 1.84 -16.00
CA THR A 62 -25.36 3.09 -16.58
C THR A 62 -24.74 3.44 -17.94
N GLY A 63 -23.53 2.96 -18.22
CA GLY A 63 -22.71 3.41 -19.36
C GLY A 63 -22.07 4.79 -19.16
N ILE A 64 -22.25 5.42 -18.00
CA ILE A 64 -21.74 6.77 -17.72
C ILE A 64 -20.46 6.67 -16.89
N GLN A 65 -19.40 7.35 -17.33
CA GLN A 65 -18.13 7.43 -16.63
C GLN A 65 -18.17 8.47 -15.48
N PRO A 66 -17.93 8.07 -14.22
CA PRO A 66 -17.81 9.02 -13.12
C PRO A 66 -16.49 9.81 -13.26
N PRO A 67 -16.53 11.14 -13.38
CA PRO A 67 -15.40 11.94 -13.88
C PRO A 67 -14.23 12.13 -12.90
N VAL A 68 -14.39 11.78 -11.62
CA VAL A 68 -13.41 12.12 -10.57
C VAL A 68 -12.95 10.88 -9.75
N VAL A 69 -13.72 9.80 -9.81
CA VAL A 69 -13.50 8.63 -8.95
C VAL A 69 -12.22 7.88 -9.35
N PHE A 70 -11.86 7.92 -10.64
CA PHE A 70 -10.71 7.19 -11.17
C PHE A 70 -9.37 7.86 -10.86
N GLU A 71 -9.37 9.17 -10.78
CA GLU A 71 -8.20 10.02 -10.60
C GLU A 71 -7.79 9.99 -9.12
N ILE A 72 -8.77 9.89 -8.23
CA ILE A 72 -8.56 9.93 -6.78
C ILE A 72 -8.27 8.56 -6.18
N ALA A 73 -8.79 7.46 -6.73
CA ALA A 73 -8.62 6.13 -6.14
C ALA A 73 -7.16 5.60 -6.12
N PRO A 74 -6.36 5.73 -7.19
CA PRO A 74 -5.03 5.14 -7.26
C PRO A 74 -4.01 5.59 -6.19
N PRO A 75 -3.96 6.87 -5.76
CA PRO A 75 -3.18 7.27 -4.58
C PRO A 75 -3.47 6.42 -3.33
N PHE A 76 -4.72 6.03 -3.11
CA PHE A 76 -5.10 5.21 -1.96
C PHE A 76 -4.50 3.80 -2.03
N PHE A 77 -4.33 3.23 -3.22
CA PHE A 77 -3.65 1.94 -3.38
C PHE A 77 -2.18 2.01 -2.98
N ALA A 78 -1.49 3.08 -3.39
CA ALA A 78 -0.10 3.32 -3.02
C ALA A 78 0.04 3.48 -1.49
N ILE A 79 -0.85 4.25 -0.85
CA ILE A 79 -0.92 4.36 0.61
C ILE A 79 -1.22 2.99 1.26
N GLY A 80 -2.08 2.18 0.63
CA GLY A 80 -2.34 0.80 1.02
C GLY A 80 -1.09 -0.08 1.05
N LEU A 81 -0.23 0.03 0.04
CA LEU A 81 1.05 -0.66 -0.01
C LEU A 81 2.02 -0.20 1.09
N ILE A 82 2.00 1.08 1.45
CA ILE A 82 2.79 1.59 2.59
C ILE A 82 2.32 0.94 3.91
N GLY A 83 1.01 0.76 4.09
CA GLY A 83 0.46 0.00 5.21
C GLY A 83 0.91 -1.46 5.23
N LEU A 84 0.91 -2.12 4.07
CA LEU A 84 1.41 -3.49 3.94
C LEU A 84 2.91 -3.58 4.26
N TYR A 85 3.72 -2.63 3.76
CA TYR A 85 5.14 -2.52 4.09
C TYR A 85 5.38 -2.44 5.60
N ALA A 86 4.61 -1.62 6.31
CA ALA A 86 4.73 -1.46 7.76
C ALA A 86 4.62 -2.79 8.51
N GLN A 87 3.87 -3.76 7.98
CA GLN A 87 3.75 -5.10 8.57
C GLN A 87 4.94 -6.02 8.28
N VAL A 88 5.58 -5.89 7.11
CA VAL A 88 6.63 -6.80 6.62
C VAL A 88 8.06 -6.28 6.79
N LYS A 89 8.24 -4.99 7.14
CA LYS A 89 9.54 -4.31 7.18
C LYS A 89 10.60 -5.00 8.05
N GLU A 90 10.19 -5.65 9.14
CA GLU A 90 11.11 -6.34 10.06
C GLU A 90 11.52 -7.74 9.59
N ARG A 91 10.66 -8.41 8.80
CA ARG A 91 10.84 -9.81 8.40
C ARG A 91 11.56 -9.98 7.06
N SER A 92 11.52 -8.98 6.18
CA SER A 92 12.19 -9.03 4.87
C SER A 92 12.81 -7.69 4.46
N LYS A 93 14.00 -7.38 4.97
CA LYS A 93 14.57 -6.02 4.85
C LYS A 93 14.75 -5.52 3.42
N ARG A 94 15.23 -6.36 2.48
CA ARG A 94 15.52 -5.92 1.10
C ARG A 94 14.26 -5.76 0.25
N LEU A 95 13.44 -6.80 0.17
CA LEU A 95 12.20 -6.79 -0.63
C LEU A 95 11.20 -5.76 -0.11
N SER A 96 11.02 -5.67 1.21
CA SER A 96 10.10 -4.70 1.80
C SER A 96 10.52 -3.26 1.52
N LYS A 97 11.83 -2.95 1.58
CA LYS A 97 12.34 -1.61 1.25
C LYS A 97 12.14 -1.23 -0.21
N ALA A 98 12.43 -2.15 -1.15
CA ALA A 98 12.21 -1.92 -2.57
C ALA A 98 10.72 -1.74 -2.87
N GLY A 99 9.85 -2.59 -2.31
CA GLY A 99 8.40 -2.45 -2.44
C GLY A 99 7.86 -1.14 -1.86
N PHE A 100 8.38 -0.69 -0.72
CA PHE A 100 8.05 0.63 -0.15
C PHE A 100 8.48 1.78 -1.07
N PHE A 101 9.69 1.73 -1.61
CA PHE A 101 10.18 2.74 -2.53
C PHE A 101 9.26 2.85 -3.76
N LEU A 102 8.88 1.71 -4.35
CA LEU A 102 7.94 1.68 -5.47
C LEU A 102 6.55 2.22 -5.09
N ALA A 103 6.04 1.90 -3.90
CA ALA A 103 4.78 2.46 -3.41
C ALA A 103 4.86 3.99 -3.23
N ALA A 104 5.98 4.52 -2.75
CA ALA A 104 6.19 5.96 -2.63
C ALA A 104 6.24 6.65 -4.00
N VAL A 105 6.99 6.08 -4.95
CA VAL A 105 7.03 6.57 -6.35
C VAL A 105 5.64 6.54 -6.98
N ALA A 106 4.89 5.45 -6.79
CA ALA A 106 3.52 5.33 -7.26
C ALA A 106 2.63 6.43 -6.67
N CYS A 107 2.71 6.69 -5.36
CA CYS A 107 1.94 7.73 -4.70
C CYS A 107 2.22 9.11 -5.31
N ILE A 108 3.49 9.44 -5.54
CA ILE A 108 3.90 10.71 -6.16
C ILE A 108 3.36 10.80 -7.59
N ALA A 109 3.54 9.75 -8.39
CA ALA A 109 3.07 9.72 -9.78
C ALA A 109 1.55 9.90 -9.87
N TRP A 110 0.79 9.21 -9.01
CA TRP A 110 -0.65 9.32 -8.96
C TRP A 110 -1.14 10.70 -8.52
N VAL A 111 -0.54 11.27 -7.46
CA VAL A 111 -0.88 12.63 -7.01
C VAL A 111 -0.55 13.65 -8.09
N ALA A 112 0.59 13.50 -8.78
CA ALA A 112 0.99 14.37 -9.89
C ALA A 112 0.06 14.25 -11.11
N ALA A 113 -0.62 13.12 -11.29
CA ALA A 113 -1.58 12.91 -12.38
C ALA A 113 -2.94 13.60 -12.13
N ILE A 114 -3.31 13.87 -10.86
CA ILE A 114 -4.63 14.43 -10.50
C ILE A 114 -4.91 15.78 -11.18
N PRO A 115 -4.01 16.78 -11.18
CA PRO A 115 -4.28 18.06 -11.82
C PRO A 115 -4.59 17.93 -13.31
N TYR A 116 -3.92 17.02 -14.02
CA TYR A 116 -4.19 16.77 -15.43
C TYR A 116 -5.61 16.22 -15.65
N GLY A 117 -6.08 15.32 -14.78
CA GLY A 117 -7.46 14.81 -14.84
C GLY A 117 -8.52 15.86 -14.47
N LEU A 118 -8.25 16.75 -13.52
CA LEU A 118 -9.22 17.75 -13.04
C LEU A 118 -9.30 19.01 -13.91
N PHE A 119 -8.21 19.41 -14.55
CA PHE A 119 -8.10 20.68 -15.28
C PHE A 119 -7.99 20.51 -16.81
N SER A 120 -8.00 19.29 -17.34
CA SER A 120 -8.07 19.11 -18.79
C SER A 120 -9.46 19.48 -19.31
N GLU A 121 -9.55 20.60 -20.03
CA GLU A 121 -10.78 21.06 -20.70
C GLU A 121 -11.24 20.10 -21.81
N ASN A 122 -10.30 19.31 -22.34
CA ASN A 122 -10.56 18.30 -23.34
C ASN A 122 -10.45 16.94 -22.65
N GLY A 123 -11.57 16.39 -22.18
CA GLY A 123 -11.59 15.02 -21.66
C GLY A 123 -11.03 14.06 -22.72
N PHE A 124 -9.97 13.31 -22.39
CA PHE A 124 -9.38 12.20 -23.15
C PHE A 124 -9.55 12.32 -24.68
N SER A 125 -9.06 13.39 -25.29
CA SER A 125 -9.27 13.64 -26.72
C SER A 125 -8.07 13.20 -27.55
N SER A 126 -8.29 12.10 -28.29
CA SER A 126 -7.53 11.62 -29.46
C SER A 126 -6.23 10.83 -29.23
N SER A 127 -6.06 9.85 -30.11
CA SER A 127 -5.02 8.82 -30.20
C SER A 127 -3.56 9.31 -30.29
N GLU A 128 -3.30 10.62 -30.27
CA GLU A 128 -1.96 11.21 -30.27
C GLU A 128 -1.37 11.38 -28.85
N GLU A 129 -2.17 11.17 -27.80
CA GLU A 129 -1.82 11.45 -26.39
C GLU A 129 -1.11 10.30 -25.63
N PHE A 130 -0.69 9.22 -26.31
CA PHE A 130 0.07 8.14 -25.64
C PHE A 130 1.39 8.64 -25.02
N ALA A 131 1.93 9.77 -25.49
CA ALA A 131 3.11 10.43 -24.95
C ALA A 131 2.79 11.66 -24.07
N SER A 132 1.53 11.89 -23.69
CA SER A 132 1.18 13.00 -22.80
C SER A 132 1.84 12.79 -21.42
N PRO A 133 2.22 13.87 -20.71
CA PRO A 133 2.76 13.76 -19.36
C PRO A 133 1.84 12.97 -18.41
N GLN A 134 0.52 13.11 -18.58
CA GLN A 134 -0.46 12.38 -17.79
C GLN A 134 -0.41 10.87 -18.07
N SER A 135 -0.40 10.45 -19.34
CA SER A 135 -0.30 9.04 -19.73
C SER A 135 0.95 8.38 -19.15
N LEU A 136 2.08 9.09 -19.16
CA LEU A 136 3.33 8.61 -18.56
C LEU A 136 3.26 8.49 -17.04
N LEU A 137 2.63 9.46 -16.35
CA LEU A 137 2.42 9.40 -14.90
C LEU A 137 1.48 8.27 -14.50
N ILE A 138 0.39 8.08 -15.24
CA ILE A 138 -0.56 6.96 -15.03
C ILE A 138 0.14 5.63 -15.26
N LEU A 139 0.84 5.46 -16.38
CA LEU A 139 1.58 4.23 -16.68
C LEU A 139 2.64 3.94 -15.62
N GLY A 140 3.44 4.94 -15.26
CA GLY A 140 4.45 4.84 -14.22
C GLY A 140 3.84 4.49 -12.86
N GLY A 141 2.75 5.15 -12.48
CA GLY A 141 1.99 4.88 -11.25
C GLY A 141 1.44 3.47 -11.22
N CYS A 142 0.85 2.99 -12.31
CA CYS A 142 0.39 1.62 -12.48
C CYS A 142 1.52 0.60 -12.32
N LEU A 143 2.59 0.71 -13.11
CA LEU A 143 3.70 -0.24 -13.10
C LEU A 143 4.39 -0.29 -11.74
N THR A 144 4.64 0.85 -11.12
CA THR A 144 5.25 0.90 -9.78
C THR A 144 4.33 0.36 -8.70
N THR A 145 3.00 0.59 -8.79
CA THR A 145 2.01 -0.04 -7.89
C THR A 145 2.02 -1.56 -8.03
N LEU A 146 2.01 -2.10 -9.25
CA LEU A 146 2.01 -3.54 -9.52
C LEU A 146 3.31 -4.20 -9.09
N CYS A 147 4.46 -3.63 -9.43
CA CYS A 147 5.76 -4.11 -8.95
C CYS A 147 5.86 -4.03 -7.42
N GLY A 148 5.34 -2.96 -6.81
CA GLY A 148 5.21 -2.82 -5.36
C GLY A 148 4.38 -3.95 -4.74
N LEU A 149 3.22 -4.27 -5.31
CA LEU A 149 2.37 -5.41 -4.93
C LEU A 149 3.11 -6.74 -5.02
N VAL A 150 3.85 -6.99 -6.11
CA VAL A 150 4.63 -8.23 -6.28
C VAL A 150 5.70 -8.34 -5.20
N LEU A 151 6.52 -7.31 -5.00
CA LEU A 151 7.63 -7.32 -4.03
C LEU A 151 7.11 -7.45 -2.59
N LEU A 152 6.11 -6.66 -2.22
CA LEU A 152 5.49 -6.71 -0.90
C LEU A 152 4.65 -7.98 -0.71
N GLY A 153 4.08 -8.53 -1.78
CA GLY A 153 3.37 -9.80 -1.79
C GLY A 153 4.31 -10.98 -1.51
N VAL A 154 5.47 -11.04 -2.17
CA VAL A 154 6.52 -12.04 -1.88
C VAL A 154 7.02 -11.87 -0.45
N ALA A 155 7.28 -10.64 0.00
CA ALA A 155 7.70 -10.37 1.37
C ALA A 155 6.64 -10.82 2.40
N SER A 156 5.36 -10.53 2.13
CA SER A 156 4.21 -10.90 2.96
C SER A 156 4.04 -12.42 3.04
N LEU A 157 4.16 -13.12 1.90
CA LEU A 157 4.08 -14.57 1.80
C LEU A 157 5.19 -15.24 2.60
N ARG A 158 6.45 -14.78 2.43
CA ARG A 158 7.60 -15.29 3.20
C ARG A 158 7.48 -15.00 4.69
N ALA A 159 6.89 -13.85 5.03
CA ALA A 159 6.70 -13.42 6.40
C ALA A 159 5.51 -14.12 7.10
N GLY A 160 4.59 -14.74 6.35
CA GLY A 160 3.39 -15.39 6.90
C GLY A 160 2.50 -14.43 7.71
N ILE A 161 2.41 -13.16 7.30
CA ILE A 161 1.66 -12.12 8.05
C ILE A 161 0.15 -12.17 7.78
N LEU A 162 -0.26 -12.65 6.61
CA LEU A 162 -1.66 -12.79 6.23
C LEU A 162 -2.17 -14.21 6.52
N PRO A 163 -3.47 -14.39 6.80
CA PRO A 163 -4.03 -15.70 7.08
C PRO A 163 -3.88 -16.68 5.90
N PRO A 164 -3.84 -18.00 6.15
CA PRO A 164 -3.43 -18.99 5.14
C PRO A 164 -4.19 -18.92 3.82
N ARG A 165 -5.50 -18.68 3.85
CA ARG A 165 -6.35 -18.57 2.65
C ARG A 165 -6.06 -17.33 1.79
N TRP A 166 -5.44 -16.30 2.39
CA TRP A 166 -5.21 -14.99 1.77
C TRP A 166 -3.73 -14.65 1.64
N ARG A 167 -2.84 -15.57 2.00
CA ARG A 167 -1.38 -15.35 2.06
C ARG A 167 -0.77 -14.88 0.73
N ALA A 168 -1.35 -15.30 -0.38
CA ALA A 168 -0.89 -14.98 -1.72
C ALA A 168 -1.63 -13.79 -2.35
N LEU A 169 -2.63 -13.20 -1.67
CA LEU A 169 -3.49 -12.19 -2.26
C LEU A 169 -2.72 -11.00 -2.87
N PRO A 170 -1.78 -10.31 -2.17
CA PRO A 170 -1.10 -9.17 -2.76
C PRO A 170 -0.24 -9.56 -3.97
N LEU A 171 0.38 -10.75 -3.92
CA LEU A 171 1.17 -11.28 -5.03
C LEU A 171 0.30 -11.60 -6.24
N ALA A 172 -0.83 -12.29 -6.01
CA ALA A 172 -1.80 -12.62 -7.05
C ALA A 172 -2.35 -11.36 -7.70
N MET A 173 -2.68 -10.32 -6.92
CA MET A 173 -3.09 -9.02 -7.45
C MET A 173 -2.01 -8.42 -8.37
N GLY A 174 -0.75 -8.39 -7.92
CA GLY A 174 0.34 -7.83 -8.72
C GLY A 174 0.61 -8.59 -10.02
N VAL A 175 0.53 -9.93 -10.01
CA VAL A 175 0.79 -10.78 -11.18
C VAL A 175 -0.40 -10.85 -12.14
N LEU A 176 -1.63 -10.94 -11.61
CA LEU A 176 -2.83 -11.15 -12.41
C LEU A 176 -3.48 -9.87 -12.91
N ALA A 177 -3.11 -8.69 -12.40
CA ALA A 177 -3.71 -7.43 -12.83
C ALA A 177 -3.58 -7.19 -14.35
N LEU A 178 -2.38 -7.38 -14.94
CA LEU A 178 -2.19 -7.17 -16.38
C LEU A 178 -2.94 -8.20 -17.23
N PRO A 179 -2.85 -9.52 -16.96
CA PRO A 179 -3.69 -10.51 -17.65
C PRO A 179 -5.18 -10.21 -17.54
N LEU A 180 -5.65 -9.77 -16.37
CA LEU A 180 -7.04 -9.44 -16.15
C LEU A 180 -7.46 -8.21 -16.96
N MET A 181 -6.61 -7.17 -17.06
CA MET A 181 -6.85 -6.03 -17.93
C MET A 181 -6.86 -6.43 -19.42
N GLY A 182 -5.95 -7.31 -19.84
CA GLY A 182 -5.95 -7.87 -21.20
C GLY A 182 -7.23 -8.64 -21.51
N LEU A 183 -7.78 -9.37 -20.53
CA LEU A 183 -9.08 -10.02 -20.66
C LEU A 183 -10.21 -8.99 -20.82
N GLY A 184 -10.18 -7.87 -20.09
CA GLY A 184 -11.13 -6.77 -20.28
C GLY A 184 -11.10 -6.21 -21.70
N GLY A 185 -9.92 -5.94 -22.24
CA GLY A 185 -9.74 -5.50 -23.64
C GLY A 185 -10.21 -6.55 -24.66
N ALA A 186 -10.04 -7.84 -24.38
CA ALA A 186 -10.56 -8.89 -25.24
C ALA A 186 -12.09 -9.01 -25.22
N LEU A 187 -12.75 -8.58 -24.14
CA LEU A 187 -14.21 -8.58 -23.99
C LEU A 187 -14.88 -7.31 -24.54
N GLU A 188 -14.13 -6.23 -24.67
CA GLU A 188 -14.60 -4.93 -25.19
C GLU A 188 -15.37 -5.04 -26.52
N PRO A 189 -14.96 -5.85 -27.52
CA PRO A 189 -15.70 -5.96 -28.79
C PRO A 189 -17.08 -6.62 -28.66
N LEU A 190 -17.31 -7.41 -27.61
CA LEU A 190 -18.62 -8.03 -27.34
C LEU A 190 -19.56 -6.98 -26.74
N TRP A 191 -19.03 -6.20 -25.80
CA TRP A 191 -19.72 -5.07 -25.21
C TRP A 191 -18.69 -4.14 -24.56
N GLU A 192 -18.66 -2.88 -24.97
CA GLU A 192 -17.68 -1.88 -24.50
C GLU A 192 -17.59 -1.83 -22.97
N ARG A 193 -18.75 -2.01 -22.30
CA ARG A 193 -18.89 -2.01 -20.85
C ARG A 193 -18.15 -3.15 -20.14
N TYR A 194 -17.83 -4.25 -20.84
CA TYR A 194 -17.12 -5.38 -20.24
C TYR A 194 -15.64 -5.09 -19.96
N PHE A 195 -15.08 -4.03 -20.55
CA PHE A 195 -13.75 -3.53 -20.21
C PHE A 195 -13.62 -3.18 -18.71
N GLU A 196 -14.72 -2.88 -18.03
CA GLU A 196 -14.75 -2.48 -16.62
C GLU A 196 -14.78 -3.66 -15.63
N ILE A 197 -15.03 -4.89 -16.10
CA ILE A 197 -15.08 -6.08 -15.23
C ILE A 197 -13.77 -6.27 -14.44
N PRO A 198 -12.57 -6.19 -15.07
CA PRO A 198 -11.29 -6.19 -14.37
C PRO A 198 -11.17 -5.15 -13.26
N ILE A 199 -11.68 -3.93 -13.49
CA ILE A 199 -11.61 -2.82 -12.54
C ILE A 199 -12.42 -3.15 -11.28
N VAL A 200 -13.64 -3.69 -11.45
CA VAL A 200 -14.48 -4.13 -10.34
C VAL A 200 -13.83 -5.26 -9.55
N VAL A 201 -13.30 -6.28 -10.24
CA VAL A 201 -12.62 -7.42 -9.60
C VAL A 201 -11.40 -6.97 -8.81
N LEU A 202 -10.56 -6.09 -9.38
CA LEU A 202 -9.43 -5.52 -8.66
C LEU A 202 -9.88 -4.65 -7.48
N GLY A 203 -10.97 -3.91 -7.62
CA GLY A 203 -11.57 -3.13 -6.54
C GLY A 203 -11.92 -4.00 -5.33
N PHE A 204 -12.60 -5.14 -5.56
CA PHE A 204 -12.87 -6.12 -4.51
C PHE A 204 -11.59 -6.73 -3.91
N ALA A 205 -10.58 -7.02 -4.72
CA ALA A 205 -9.31 -7.53 -4.24
C ALA A 205 -8.60 -6.51 -3.31
N TRP A 206 -8.65 -5.22 -3.66
CA TRP A 206 -8.14 -4.12 -2.81
C TRP A 206 -8.93 -3.95 -1.51
N ILE A 207 -10.26 -4.07 -1.55
CA ILE A 207 -11.10 -4.08 -0.34
C ILE A 207 -10.69 -5.23 0.58
N ALA A 208 -10.55 -6.44 0.04
CA ALA A 208 -10.13 -7.60 0.81
C ALA A 208 -8.73 -7.39 1.41
N LEU A 209 -7.76 -6.94 0.61
CA LEU A 209 -6.41 -6.66 1.08
C LEU A 209 -6.40 -5.59 2.18
N GLY A 210 -7.11 -4.48 1.97
CA GLY A 210 -7.22 -3.37 2.93
C GLY A 210 -7.80 -3.82 4.26
N TYR A 211 -8.89 -4.58 4.23
CA TYR A 211 -9.49 -5.18 5.43
C TYR A 211 -8.53 -6.13 6.17
N LEU A 212 -7.81 -6.98 5.43
CA LEU A 212 -6.82 -7.90 6.00
C LEU A 212 -5.65 -7.15 6.65
N VAL A 213 -5.20 -6.07 6.04
CA VAL A 213 -4.14 -5.21 6.57
C VAL A 213 -4.64 -4.49 7.83
N TRP A 214 -5.81 -3.89 7.79
CA TRP A 214 -6.44 -3.19 8.91
C TRP A 214 -6.62 -4.08 10.14
N ARG A 215 -7.22 -5.26 9.97
CA ARG A 215 -7.57 -6.17 11.09
C ARG A 215 -6.36 -6.79 11.78
N SER A 216 -5.20 -6.81 11.12
CA SER A 216 -3.98 -7.39 11.68
C SER A 216 -3.43 -6.58 12.86
N VAL A 217 -3.87 -5.33 12.99
CA VAL A 217 -3.45 -4.41 14.04
C VAL A 217 -4.14 -4.79 15.36
N GLY A 218 -3.37 -5.36 16.28
CA GLY A 218 -3.84 -5.87 17.57
C GLY A 218 -3.59 -7.37 17.78
N MET A 219 -3.56 -8.17 16.70
CA MET A 219 -3.28 -9.61 16.82
C MET A 219 -1.81 -9.92 17.15
N LYS A 220 -0.88 -8.98 16.89
CA LYS A 220 0.54 -9.12 17.25
C LYS A 220 0.77 -9.08 18.76
N ALA A 221 -0.12 -8.45 19.53
CA ALA A 221 0.02 -8.31 20.99
C ALA A 221 -0.38 -9.59 21.77
N GLN A 222 -1.03 -10.56 21.11
CA GLN A 222 -1.61 -11.74 21.76
C GLN A 222 -0.85 -13.05 21.51
N ARG A 223 0.29 -13.07 20.80
CA ARG A 223 1.09 -14.30 20.76
C ARG A 223 1.70 -14.52 22.15
N PRO A 224 1.30 -15.57 22.89
CA PRO A 224 1.96 -15.90 24.14
C PRO A 224 3.41 -16.19 23.82
N GLN A 225 4.33 -15.65 24.62
CA GLN A 225 5.68 -16.18 24.70
C GLN A 225 5.52 -17.62 25.20
N LEU A 226 5.44 -18.58 24.28
CA LEU A 226 5.61 -19.98 24.61
C LEU A 226 7.02 -20.07 25.19
N GLY A 227 7.06 -20.18 26.52
CA GLY A 227 8.28 -20.39 27.27
C GLY A 227 9.01 -21.58 26.68
N THR A 228 10.20 -21.31 26.18
CA THR A 228 11.26 -22.29 26.01
C THR A 228 12.03 -22.39 27.31
#